data_AF-A0A520GAB5-F1
#
_entry.id   AF-A0A520GAB5-F1
#
_cell.length_a   1.000
_cell.length_b   1.000
_cell.length_c   1.000
_cell.angle_alpha   90.00
_cell.angle_beta   90.00
_cell.angle_gamma   90.00
#
_symmetry.space_group_name_H-M   'P 1'
#
loop_
_entity.id
_entity.type
_entity.pdbx_description
1 polymer ?
#
loop_
_entity_poly.entity_id
_entity_poly.type
_entity_poly.pdbx_seq_one_letter_code
_entity_poly.pdbx_strand_id
1 'polypeptide(L)'
;MIEPNDVIDRAAQAAKEASADRLNAVVAVTVAVLATFLGICKVKDDNIVQAMQQAQVDKLDYWAYYQARNIRVDIAETTATQLELAKGGAPAAQAAAYDQAIAGYRARAADQIKKRDELRVLAETAQKNYVELNRRDDQFDLSDALLAIAIALLAVTALTHLWPLFVVAMV
;
A
#
# COMPACT_ATOMS: atom_id res chain seq x y z
N MET A 1 67.91 6.28 23.61
CA MET A 1 67.64 7.49 22.80
C MET A 1 66.34 7.21 22.08
N ILE A 2 65.32 8.05 22.25
CA ILE A 2 64.07 7.92 21.48
C ILE A 2 64.39 8.44 20.08
N GLU A 3 64.18 7.62 19.04
CA GLU A 3 64.47 8.06 17.68
C GLU A 3 63.46 9.14 17.26
N PRO A 4 63.88 10.21 16.57
CA PRO A 4 62.97 11.29 16.16
C PRO A 4 61.76 10.80 15.36
N ASN A 5 61.91 9.70 14.61
CA ASN A 5 60.84 9.08 13.83
C ASN A 5 59.75 8.44 14.72
N ASP A 6 60.13 7.84 15.86
CA ASP A 6 59.15 7.26 16.80
C ASP A 6 58.23 8.31 17.42
N VAL A 7 58.72 9.54 17.61
CA VAL A 7 57.94 10.65 18.17
C VAL A 7 56.95 11.18 17.14
N ILE A 8 57.37 11.25 15.88
CA ILE A 8 56.52 11.65 14.74
C ILE A 8 55.45 10.60 14.48
N ASP A 9 55.80 9.31 14.51
CA ASP A 9 54.84 8.22 14.32
C ASP A 9 53.81 8.16 15.44
N ARG A 10 54.23 8.36 16.70
CA ARG A 10 53.29 8.46 17.84
C ARG A 10 52.36 9.67 17.74
N ALA A 11 52.87 10.82 17.30
CA ALA A 11 52.05 12.02 17.11
C ALA A 11 51.06 11.85 15.95
N ALA A 12 51.48 11.23 14.84
CA ALA A 12 50.62 10.90 13.72
C ALA A 12 49.54 9.88 14.11
N GLN A 13 49.89 8.90 14.94
CA GLN A 13 48.96 7.90 15.44
C GLN A 13 47.93 8.49 16.41
N ALA A 14 48.36 9.33 17.36
CA ALA A 14 47.46 10.05 18.25
C ALA A 14 46.53 11.02 17.51
N ALA A 15 47.01 11.70 16.46
CA ALA A 15 46.17 12.54 15.61
C ALA A 15 45.13 11.73 14.81
N LYS A 16 45.50 10.53 14.35
CA LYS A 16 44.61 9.60 13.64
C LYS A 16 43.54 9.03 14.57
N GLU A 17 43.90 8.68 15.80
CA GLU A 17 42.98 8.23 16.86
C GLU A 17 41.99 9.35 17.25
N ALA A 18 42.49 10.57 17.50
CA ALA A 18 41.62 11.71 17.81
C ALA A 18 40.66 12.08 16.65
N SER A 19 41.10 11.92 15.40
CA SER A 19 40.25 12.09 14.22
C SER A 19 39.18 10.99 14.11
N ALA A 20 39.54 9.74 14.45
CA ALA A 20 38.62 8.61 14.47
C ALA A 20 37.53 8.76 15.55
N ASP A 21 37.92 9.22 16.74
CA ASP A 21 36.99 9.47 17.86
C ASP A 21 36.00 10.60 17.55
N ARG A 22 36.47 11.70 16.93
CA ARG A 22 35.59 12.78 16.47
C ARG A 22 34.61 12.32 15.41
N LEU A 23 35.05 11.50 14.46
CA LEU A 23 34.18 10.94 13.44
C LEU A 23 33.11 10.02 14.06
N ASN A 24 33.49 9.17 15.02
CA ASN A 24 32.54 8.33 15.75
C ASN A 24 31.50 9.13 16.53
N ALA A 25 31.91 10.21 17.20
CA ALA A 25 30.98 11.10 17.90
C ALA A 25 29.98 11.75 16.93
N VAL A 26 30.44 12.21 15.76
CA VAL A 26 29.58 12.79 14.72
C VAL A 26 28.62 11.74 14.16
N VAL A 27 29.11 10.54 13.84
CA VAL A 27 28.27 9.44 13.34
C VAL A 27 27.21 9.05 14.37
N ALA A 28 27.57 8.94 15.65
CA ALA A 28 26.62 8.60 16.71
C ALA A 28 25.49 9.61 16.85
N VAL A 29 25.80 10.92 16.79
CA VAL A 29 24.80 11.99 16.82
C VAL A 29 23.90 11.94 15.57
N THR A 30 24.48 11.78 14.38
CA THR A 30 23.71 11.69 13.13
C THR A 30 22.79 10.47 13.12
N VAL A 31 23.26 9.30 13.58
CA VAL A 31 22.44 8.08 13.72
C VAL A 31 21.31 8.30 14.72
N ALA A 32 21.54 8.96 15.86
CA ALA A 32 20.50 9.26 16.83
C ALA A 32 19.40 10.18 16.27
N VAL A 33 19.78 11.20 15.49
CA VAL A 33 18.84 12.11 14.82
C VAL A 33 18.04 11.36 13.75
N LEU A 34 18.71 10.59 12.88
CA LEU A 34 18.05 9.83 11.81
C LEU A 34 17.14 8.73 12.38
N ALA A 35 17.54 8.04 13.44
CA ALA A 35 16.71 7.04 14.11
C ALA A 35 15.45 7.65 14.75
N THR A 36 15.56 8.85 15.32
CA THR A 36 14.41 9.57 15.86
C THR A 36 13.47 10.00 14.73
N PHE A 37 14.01 10.49 13.61
CA PHE A 37 13.23 10.84 12.43
C PHE A 37 12.52 9.62 11.82
N LEU A 38 13.22 8.48 11.69
CA LEU A 38 12.63 7.21 11.26
C LEU A 38 11.51 6.74 12.19
N GLY A 39 11.68 6.88 13.51
CA GLY A 39 10.62 6.56 14.47
C GLY A 39 9.36 7.38 14.24
N ILE A 40 9.51 8.67 13.93
CA ILE A 40 8.38 9.57 13.60
C ILE A 40 7.77 9.21 12.24
N CYS A 41 8.60 8.93 11.24
CA CYS A 41 8.18 8.54 9.90
C CYS A 41 7.40 7.21 9.91
N LYS A 42 7.90 6.19 10.63
CA LYS A 42 7.21 4.89 10.77
C LYS A 42 5.81 4.99 11.36
N VAL A 43 5.63 5.82 12.38
CA VAL A 43 4.29 6.03 12.97
C VAL A 43 3.33 6.65 11.94
N LYS A 44 3.85 7.45 10.99
CA LYS A 44 3.05 8.02 9.92
C LYS A 44 2.80 7.02 8.79
N ASP A 45 3.76 6.15 8.47
CA ASP A 45 3.59 5.05 7.52
C ASP A 45 2.57 4.04 7.96
N ASP A 46 2.61 3.61 9.23
CA ASP A 46 1.64 2.64 9.74
C ASP A 46 0.19 3.16 9.56
N ASN A 47 -0.02 4.48 9.58
CA ASN A 47 -1.33 5.08 9.29
C ASN A 47 -1.67 5.11 7.79
N ILE A 48 -0.69 5.34 6.91
CA ILE A 48 -0.90 5.33 5.46
C ILE A 48 -1.11 3.89 4.97
N VAL A 49 -0.30 2.94 5.43
CA VAL A 49 -0.46 1.51 5.15
C VAL A 49 -1.82 1.00 5.62
N GLN A 50 -2.29 1.41 6.80
CA GLN A 50 -3.66 1.09 7.26
C GLN A 50 -4.73 1.68 6.32
N ALA A 51 -4.58 2.94 5.92
CA ALA A 51 -5.51 3.56 4.97
C ALA A 51 -5.47 2.88 3.59
N MET A 52 -4.30 2.42 3.14
CA MET A 52 -4.14 1.68 1.91
C MET A 52 -4.78 0.29 1.99
N GLN A 53 -4.54 -0.45 3.09
CA GLN A 53 -5.16 -1.75 3.31
C GLN A 53 -6.68 -1.64 3.33
N GLN A 54 -7.22 -0.63 4.00
CA GLN A 54 -8.66 -0.34 3.98
C GLN A 54 -9.14 -0.08 2.55
N ALA A 55 -8.41 0.75 1.78
CA ALA A 55 -8.77 1.04 0.40
C ALA A 55 -8.64 -0.19 -0.54
N GLN A 56 -7.71 -1.12 -0.28
CA GLN A 56 -7.63 -2.41 -0.98
C GLN A 56 -8.83 -3.29 -0.66
N VAL A 57 -9.20 -3.39 0.62
CA VAL A 57 -10.38 -4.15 1.09
C VAL A 57 -11.65 -3.57 0.47
N ASP A 58 -11.85 -2.25 0.55
CA ASP A 58 -13.02 -1.58 -0.02
C ASP A 58 -13.11 -1.83 -1.53
N LYS A 59 -11.99 -1.73 -2.26
CA LYS A 59 -11.94 -2.05 -3.69
C LYS A 59 -12.36 -3.50 -3.97
N LEU A 60 -11.80 -4.45 -3.21
CA LEU A 60 -12.11 -5.87 -3.39
C LEU A 60 -13.57 -6.16 -3.10
N ASP A 61 -14.11 -5.60 -2.02
CA ASP A 61 -15.51 -5.72 -1.62
C ASP A 61 -16.43 -5.12 -2.69
N TYR A 62 -16.13 -3.93 -3.22
CA TYR A 62 -16.95 -3.34 -4.28
C TYR A 62 -17.00 -4.20 -5.55
N TRP A 63 -15.87 -4.78 -5.96
CA TRP A 63 -15.83 -5.69 -7.10
C TRP A 63 -16.58 -7.01 -6.82
N ALA A 64 -16.46 -7.55 -5.60
CA ALA A 64 -17.21 -8.72 -5.19
C ALA A 64 -18.73 -8.45 -5.18
N TYR A 65 -19.16 -7.30 -4.68
CA TYR A 65 -20.57 -6.87 -4.70
C TYR A 65 -21.08 -6.65 -6.13
N TYR A 66 -20.26 -6.08 -7.01
CA TYR A 66 -20.60 -5.92 -8.42
C TYR A 66 -20.80 -7.28 -9.10
N GLN A 67 -19.88 -8.23 -8.88
CA GLN A 67 -19.97 -9.58 -9.43
C GLN A 67 -21.20 -10.33 -8.89
N ALA A 68 -21.43 -10.28 -7.57
CA ALA A 68 -22.58 -10.91 -6.94
C ALA A 68 -23.92 -10.37 -7.49
N ARG A 69 -23.99 -9.07 -7.81
CA ARG A 69 -25.18 -8.47 -8.40
C ARG A 69 -25.37 -8.87 -9.85
N ASN A 70 -24.32 -8.97 -10.65
CA ASN A 70 -24.42 -9.55 -11.99
C ASN A 70 -24.96 -10.97 -11.96
N ILE A 71 -24.49 -11.82 -11.04
CA ILE A 71 -25.00 -13.17 -10.87
C ILE A 71 -26.49 -13.15 -10.49
N ARG A 72 -26.92 -12.24 -9.60
CA ARG A 72 -28.35 -12.10 -9.25
C ARG A 72 -29.23 -11.66 -10.43
N VAL A 73 -28.73 -10.78 -11.28
CA VAL A 73 -29.40 -10.38 -12.53
C VAL A 73 -29.56 -11.59 -13.44
N ASP A 74 -28.45 -12.31 -13.70
CA ASP A 74 -28.43 -13.47 -14.58
C ASP A 74 -29.36 -14.60 -14.09
N ILE A 75 -29.39 -14.86 -12.78
CA ILE A 75 -30.33 -15.80 -12.16
C ILE A 75 -31.78 -15.35 -12.37
N ALA A 76 -32.09 -14.07 -12.16
CA ALA A 76 -33.45 -13.55 -12.32
C ALA A 76 -33.91 -13.61 -13.78
N GLU A 77 -33.04 -13.26 -14.73
CA GLU A 77 -33.32 -13.34 -16.17
C GLU A 77 -33.46 -14.79 -16.66
N THR A 78 -32.58 -15.68 -16.21
CA THR A 78 -32.66 -17.11 -16.52
C THR A 78 -33.94 -17.73 -15.95
N THR A 79 -34.32 -17.36 -14.72
CA THR A 79 -35.57 -17.82 -14.10
C THR A 79 -36.78 -17.32 -14.87
N ALA A 80 -36.81 -16.05 -15.27
CA ALA A 80 -37.88 -15.50 -16.09
C ALA A 80 -38.00 -16.24 -17.44
N THR A 81 -36.87 -16.51 -18.09
CA THR A 81 -36.81 -17.25 -19.37
C THR A 81 -37.31 -18.69 -19.20
N GLN A 82 -36.92 -19.38 -18.12
CA GLN A 82 -37.42 -20.73 -17.83
C GLN A 82 -38.93 -20.73 -17.58
N LEU A 83 -39.47 -19.74 -16.86
CA LEU A 83 -40.91 -19.59 -16.64
C LEU A 83 -41.67 -19.28 -17.93
N GLU A 84 -41.10 -18.46 -18.82
CA GLU A 84 -41.66 -18.18 -20.15
C GLU A 84 -41.76 -19.46 -20.99
N LEU A 85 -40.71 -20.29 -20.99
CA LEU A 85 -40.71 -21.59 -21.68
C LEU A 85 -41.69 -22.58 -21.05
N ALA A 86 -41.74 -22.65 -19.71
CA ALA A 86 -42.65 -23.53 -18.98
C ALA A 86 -44.13 -23.14 -19.17
N LYS A 87 -44.43 -21.85 -19.33
CA LYS A 87 -45.78 -21.35 -19.63
C LYS A 87 -46.36 -21.99 -20.90
N GLY A 88 -45.52 -22.27 -21.91
CA GLY A 88 -45.95 -22.92 -23.15
C GLY A 88 -46.54 -24.32 -22.98
N GLY A 89 -46.20 -25.02 -21.89
CA GLY A 89 -46.75 -26.33 -21.53
C GLY A 89 -47.78 -26.31 -20.40
N ALA A 90 -48.12 -25.14 -19.86
CA ALA A 90 -48.98 -25.01 -18.68
C ALA A 90 -50.48 -24.89 -19.04
N PRO A 91 -51.40 -25.35 -18.18
CA PRO A 91 -52.83 -25.15 -18.36
C PRO A 91 -53.21 -23.65 -18.38
N ALA A 92 -54.17 -23.27 -19.22
CA ALA A 92 -54.60 -21.87 -19.38
C ALA A 92 -55.04 -21.18 -18.08
N ALA A 93 -55.59 -21.95 -17.12
CA ALA A 93 -55.96 -21.44 -15.80
C ALA A 93 -54.75 -20.93 -14.96
N GLN A 94 -53.53 -21.38 -15.27
CA GLN A 94 -52.31 -20.97 -14.59
C GLN A 94 -51.55 -19.87 -15.34
N ALA A 95 -51.98 -19.51 -16.55
CA ALA A 95 -51.25 -18.56 -17.41
C ALA A 95 -51.03 -17.19 -16.73
N ALA A 96 -52.03 -16.68 -16.00
CA ALA A 96 -51.93 -15.41 -15.27
C ALA A 96 -50.91 -15.46 -14.12
N ALA A 97 -50.79 -16.60 -13.43
CA ALA A 97 -49.80 -16.79 -12.37
C ALA A 97 -48.37 -16.81 -12.92
N TYR A 98 -48.16 -17.45 -14.08
CA TYR A 98 -46.89 -17.40 -14.81
C TYR A 98 -46.55 -15.98 -15.24
N ASP A 99 -47.50 -15.24 -15.83
CA ASP A 99 -47.28 -13.85 -16.25
C ASP A 99 -46.88 -12.94 -15.08
N GLN A 100 -47.55 -13.09 -13.93
CA GLN A 100 -47.21 -12.34 -12.72
C GLN A 100 -45.81 -12.70 -12.20
N ALA A 101 -45.45 -13.98 -12.20
CA ALA A 101 -44.14 -14.44 -11.76
C ALA A 101 -43.01 -13.93 -12.69
N ILE A 102 -43.20 -14.04 -14.00
CA ILE A 102 -42.25 -13.55 -15.03
C ILE A 102 -42.04 -12.04 -14.87
N ALA A 103 -43.13 -11.27 -14.77
CA ALA A 103 -43.05 -9.82 -14.57
C ALA A 103 -42.31 -9.47 -13.27
N GLY A 104 -42.55 -10.21 -12.19
CA GLY A 104 -41.85 -10.05 -10.91
C GLY A 104 -40.34 -10.29 -11.01
N TYR A 105 -39.90 -11.35 -11.70
CA TYR A 105 -38.48 -11.64 -11.89
C TYR A 105 -37.80 -10.62 -12.83
N ARG A 106 -38.47 -10.20 -13.90
CA ARG A 106 -37.97 -9.13 -14.79
C ARG A 106 -37.82 -7.80 -14.06
N ALA A 107 -38.79 -7.42 -13.22
CA ALA A 107 -38.70 -6.22 -12.40
C ALA A 107 -37.54 -6.29 -11.39
N ARG A 108 -37.31 -7.45 -10.76
CA ARG A 108 -36.16 -7.68 -9.88
C ARG A 108 -34.84 -7.56 -10.63
N ALA A 109 -34.72 -8.12 -11.83
CA ALA A 109 -33.52 -7.97 -12.66
C ALA A 109 -33.23 -6.50 -12.97
N ALA A 110 -34.25 -5.72 -13.38
CA ALA A 110 -34.11 -4.29 -13.66
C ALA A 110 -33.69 -3.46 -12.43
N ASP A 111 -34.23 -3.77 -11.25
CA ASP A 111 -33.81 -3.14 -9.98
C ASP A 111 -32.34 -3.45 -9.63
N GLN A 112 -31.93 -4.71 -9.80
CA GLN A 112 -30.55 -5.11 -9.55
C GLN A 112 -29.55 -4.46 -10.52
N ILE A 113 -29.94 -4.26 -11.80
CA ILE A 113 -29.13 -3.55 -12.80
C ILE A 113 -28.91 -2.09 -12.39
N LYS A 114 -29.96 -1.35 -12.00
CA LYS A 114 -29.82 0.05 -11.57
C LYS A 114 -28.84 0.17 -10.40
N LYS A 115 -29.04 -0.66 -9.37
CA LYS A 115 -28.19 -0.60 -8.19
C LYS A 115 -26.76 -1.10 -8.47
N ARG A 116 -26.56 -1.98 -9.46
CA ARG A 116 -25.23 -2.39 -9.94
C ARG A 116 -24.48 -1.21 -10.54
N ASP A 117 -25.14 -0.41 -11.37
CA ASP A 117 -24.51 0.73 -12.04
C ASP A 117 -24.11 1.82 -11.04
N GLU A 118 -24.92 2.04 -10.00
CA GLU A 118 -24.57 2.90 -8.85
C GLU A 118 -23.32 2.40 -8.13
N LEU A 119 -23.22 1.08 -7.89
CA LEU A 119 -22.03 0.46 -7.28
C LEU A 119 -20.78 0.59 -8.16
N ARG A 120 -20.93 0.53 -9.48
CA ARG A 120 -19.80 0.71 -10.42
C ARG A 120 -19.18 2.08 -10.28
N VAL A 121 -20.01 3.13 -10.17
CA VAL A 121 -19.54 4.51 -9.96
C VAL A 121 -18.84 4.67 -8.62
N LEU A 122 -19.36 4.04 -7.56
CA LEU A 122 -18.69 3.99 -6.25
C LEU A 122 -17.34 3.28 -6.33
N ALA A 123 -17.27 2.12 -7.00
CA ALA A 123 -16.05 1.34 -7.19
C ALA A 123 -14.99 2.12 -7.99
N GLU A 124 -15.38 2.82 -9.05
CA GLU A 124 -14.48 3.68 -9.83
C GLU A 124 -13.94 4.86 -9.02
N THR A 125 -14.79 5.44 -8.15
CA THR A 125 -14.38 6.53 -7.24
C THR A 125 -13.41 6.01 -6.17
N ALA A 126 -13.70 4.87 -5.57
CA ALA A 126 -12.82 4.20 -4.63
C ALA A 126 -11.47 3.81 -5.26
N GLN A 127 -11.49 3.34 -6.52
CA GLN A 127 -10.28 3.04 -7.29
C GLN A 127 -9.43 4.30 -7.54
N LYS A 128 -10.03 5.46 -7.82
CA LYS A 128 -9.29 6.72 -7.97
C LYS A 128 -8.66 7.16 -6.65
N ASN A 129 -9.40 7.07 -5.55
CA ASN A 129 -8.89 7.38 -4.22
C ASN A 129 -7.75 6.44 -3.82
N TYR A 130 -7.84 5.16 -4.18
CA TYR A 130 -6.77 4.18 -4.00
C TYR A 130 -5.49 4.58 -4.75
N VAL A 131 -5.60 4.95 -6.04
CA VAL A 131 -4.44 5.35 -6.86
C VAL A 131 -3.78 6.63 -6.32
N GLU A 132 -4.57 7.59 -5.85
CA GLU A 132 -4.07 8.82 -5.21
C GLU A 132 -3.30 8.52 -3.92
N LEU A 133 -3.80 7.61 -3.08
CA LEU A 133 -3.11 7.17 -1.86
C LEU A 133 -1.85 6.34 -2.17
N ASN A 134 -1.92 5.40 -3.11
CA ASN A 134 -0.79 4.56 -3.50
C ASN A 134 0.39 5.38 -4.01
N ARG A 135 0.11 6.44 -4.78
CA ARG A 135 1.17 7.36 -5.24
C ARG A 135 1.89 8.05 -4.09
N ARG A 136 1.20 8.34 -2.98
CA ARG A 136 1.79 8.98 -1.80
C ARG A 136 2.57 7.99 -0.94
N ASP A 137 2.13 6.74 -0.90
CA ASP A 137 2.79 5.65 -0.17
C ASP A 137 4.10 5.21 -0.86
N ASP A 138 4.10 5.01 -2.19
CA ASP A 138 5.31 4.63 -2.95
C ASP A 138 6.46 5.67 -2.78
N GLN A 139 6.13 6.95 -2.64
CA GLN A 139 7.10 8.02 -2.37
C GLN A 139 7.65 7.97 -0.94
N PHE A 140 6.84 7.48 0.00
CA PHE A 140 7.26 7.32 1.37
C PHE A 140 8.15 6.09 1.53
N ASP A 141 7.77 4.94 0.96
CA ASP A 141 8.60 3.72 0.95
C ASP A 141 9.99 3.98 0.33
N LEU A 142 10.05 4.76 -0.74
CA LEU A 142 11.33 5.17 -1.34
C LEU A 142 12.16 6.00 -0.34
N SER A 143 11.52 6.88 0.42
CA SER A 143 12.18 7.72 1.42
C SER A 143 12.66 6.89 2.62
N ASP A 144 11.86 5.93 3.10
CA ASP A 144 12.24 5.01 4.18
C ASP A 144 13.40 4.10 3.76
N ALA A 145 13.36 3.57 2.53
CA ALA A 145 14.45 2.77 1.96
C ALA A 145 15.76 3.56 1.82
N LEU A 146 15.70 4.80 1.35
CA LEU A 146 16.87 5.68 1.25
C LEU A 146 17.45 6.00 2.64
N LEU A 147 16.58 6.25 3.63
CA LEU A 147 16.99 6.47 5.02
C LEU A 147 17.64 5.23 5.65
N ALA A 148 17.12 4.03 5.37
CA ALA A 148 17.70 2.78 5.83
C ALA A 148 19.11 2.54 5.24
N ILE A 149 19.30 2.85 3.96
CA ILE A 149 20.61 2.79 3.29
C ILE A 149 21.59 3.82 3.90
N ALA A 150 21.14 5.04 4.16
CA ALA A 150 21.95 6.07 4.80
C ALA A 150 22.45 5.63 6.19
N ILE A 151 21.58 5.02 7.01
CA ILE A 151 21.96 4.50 8.34
C ILE A 151 22.95 3.34 8.23
N ALA A 152 22.76 2.41 7.27
CA ALA A 152 23.70 1.32 7.06
C ALA A 152 25.10 1.84 6.67
N LEU A 153 25.16 2.86 5.80
CA LEU A 153 26.42 3.51 5.41
C LEU A 153 27.06 4.28 6.57
N LEU A 154 26.28 4.92 7.44
CA LEU A 154 26.78 5.54 8.67
C LEU A 154 27.35 4.50 9.64
N ALA A 155 26.71 3.34 9.80
CA ALA A 155 27.23 2.25 10.62
C ALA A 155 28.57 1.70 10.08
N VAL A 156 28.69 1.56 8.75
CA VAL A 156 29.96 1.18 8.09
C VAL A 156 31.02 2.27 8.25
N THR A 157 30.63 3.54 8.22
CA THR A 157 31.54 4.68 8.44
C THR A 157 32.10 4.66 9.86
N ALA A 158 31.27 4.39 10.88
CA ALA A 158 31.74 4.25 12.27
C ALA A 158 32.74 3.10 12.46
N LEU A 159 32.59 2.01 11.71
CA LEU A 159 33.49 0.85 11.81
C LEU A 159 34.81 1.05 11.03
N THR A 160 34.77 1.78 9.92
CA THR A 160 35.91 1.94 9.01
C THR A 160 36.69 3.24 9.23
N HIS A 161 36.10 4.21 9.94
CA HIS A 161 36.63 5.55 10.18
C HIS A 161 36.95 6.34 8.89
N LEU A 162 36.27 6.03 7.79
CA LEU A 162 36.49 6.65 6.49
C LEU A 162 35.54 7.83 6.26
N TRP A 163 36.08 9.05 6.30
CA TRP A 163 35.36 10.29 5.98
C TRP A 163 34.61 10.30 4.63
N PRO A 164 35.13 9.70 3.53
CA PRO A 164 34.39 9.66 2.27
C PRO A 164 33.07 8.89 2.34
N LEU A 165 33.00 7.83 3.16
CA LEU A 165 31.78 7.03 3.35
C LEU A 165 30.71 7.83 4.11
N PHE A 166 31.11 8.70 5.05
CA PHE A 166 30.20 9.62 5.72
C PHE A 166 29.52 10.58 4.75
N VAL A 167 30.30 11.12 3.80
CA VAL A 167 29.77 12.06 2.79
C VAL A 167 28.80 11.36 1.84
N VAL A 168 29.10 10.13 1.41
CA VAL A 168 28.20 9.33 0.58
C VAL A 168 26.92 8.95 1.33
N ALA A 169 26.98 8.73 2.65
CA ALA A 169 25.80 8.43 3.46
C ALA A 169 24.83 9.61 3.62
N MET A 170 25.26 10.84 3.30
CA MET A 170 24.50 12.08 3.50
C MET A 170 23.96 12.69 2.18
N VAL A 171 24.18 12.03 1.04
CA VAL A 171 23.72 12.43 -0.31
C VAL A 171 22.61 11.51 -0.78
#